data_AF-A0A290XBR7-F1
#
_entry.id   AF-A0A290XBR7-F1
#
_cell.length_a   1.000
_cell.length_b   1.000
_cell.length_c   1.000
_cell.angle_alpha   90.00
_cell.angle_beta   90.00
_cell.angle_gamma   90.00
#
_symmetry.space_group_name_H-M   'P 1'
#
loop_
_entity.id
_entity.type
_entity.pdbx_description
1 polymer ?
#
loop_
_entity_poly.entity_id
_entity_poly.type
_entity_poly.pdbx_seq_one_letter_code
_entity_poly.pdbx_strand_id
1 'polypeptide(L)'
;MTHDAAADTAWARVTTATTAAQQRQEIDAFLAIQQQGGAPPVMVDVTKRDEGAPAPIDDALWQNPQDYEVSLRYGERRYRFVPLSRSSLEPLFRE
;
A
#
# COMPACT_ATOMS: atom_id res chain seq x y z
N MET A 1 -11.45 -7.57 19.08
CA MET A 1 -11.13 -6.67 17.94
C MET A 1 -11.55 -7.41 16.68
N THR A 2 -12.34 -6.80 15.79
CA THR A 2 -12.67 -7.43 14.50
C THR A 2 -11.45 -7.38 13.59
N HIS A 3 -11.37 -8.30 12.63
CA HIS A 3 -10.30 -8.34 11.62
C HIS A 3 -10.10 -6.97 10.94
N ASP A 4 -11.23 -6.37 10.57
CA ASP A 4 -11.33 -5.07 9.96
C ASP A 4 -10.72 -3.93 10.79
N ALA A 5 -10.98 -3.91 12.10
CA ALA A 5 -10.42 -2.90 13.00
C ALA A 5 -8.91 -3.05 13.19
N ALA A 6 -8.40 -4.29 13.16
CA ALA A 6 -6.96 -4.55 13.19
C ALA A 6 -6.29 -4.07 11.89
N ALA A 7 -6.91 -4.33 10.74
CA ALA A 7 -6.43 -3.85 9.44
C ALA A 7 -6.41 -2.31 9.36
N ASP A 8 -7.45 -1.62 9.84
CA ASP A 8 -7.52 -0.16 9.82
C ASP A 8 -6.47 0.48 10.76
N THR A 9 -6.23 -0.16 11.91
CA THR A 9 -5.17 0.27 12.84
C THR A 9 -3.79 0.08 12.24
N ALA A 10 -3.53 -1.06 11.58
CA ALA A 10 -2.27 -1.30 10.88
C ALA A 10 -2.09 -0.30 9.73
N TRP A 11 -3.15 0.01 8.98
CA TRP A 11 -3.09 0.98 7.89
C TRP A 11 -2.72 2.38 8.36
N ALA A 12 -3.24 2.82 9.51
CA ALA A 12 -2.86 4.11 10.08
C ALA A 12 -1.35 4.21 10.36
N ARG A 13 -0.65 3.09 10.61
CA ARG A 13 0.81 3.07 10.80
C ARG A 13 1.55 3.18 9.47
N VAL A 14 1.01 2.63 8.38
CA VAL A 14 1.56 2.80 7.02
C VAL A 14 1.56 4.27 6.61
N THR A 15 0.46 4.99 6.88
CA THR A 15 0.31 6.40 6.48
C THR A 15 1.03 7.38 7.39
N THR A 16 1.36 6.98 8.62
CA THR A 16 2.11 7.81 9.59
C THR A 16 3.61 7.48 9.65
N ALA A 17 4.05 6.46 8.92
CA ALA A 17 5.46 6.10 8.82
C ALA A 17 6.29 7.26 8.26
N THR A 18 7.44 7.54 8.88
CA THR A 18 8.33 8.65 8.48
C THR A 18 9.58 8.18 7.72
N THR A 19 9.81 6.87 7.69
CA THR A 19 10.93 6.26 6.97
C THR A 19 10.44 5.13 6.07
N ALA A 20 11.12 4.90 4.95
CA ALA A 20 10.72 3.86 4.01
C ALA A 20 10.85 2.44 4.59
N ALA A 21 11.82 2.21 5.48
CA ALA A 21 11.96 0.93 6.17
C ALA A 21 10.78 0.67 7.13
N GLN A 22 10.36 1.69 7.88
CA GLN A 22 9.18 1.60 8.72
C GLN A 22 7.92 1.40 7.89
N GLN A 23 7.74 2.17 6.81
CA GLN A 23 6.56 2.05 5.96
C GLN A 23 6.47 0.64 5.34
N ARG A 24 7.58 0.08 4.87
CA ARG A 24 7.66 -1.31 4.41
C ARG A 24 7.21 -2.29 5.50
N GLN A 25 7.75 -2.18 6.72
CA GLN A 25 7.42 -3.07 7.83
C GLN A 25 5.92 -3.03 8.16
N GLU A 26 5.32 -1.84 8.19
CA GLU A 26 3.89 -1.68 8.47
C GLU A 26 3.02 -2.21 7.31
N ILE A 27 3.48 -2.09 6.06
CA ILE A 27 2.82 -2.71 4.90
C ILE A 27 2.89 -4.24 5.02
N ASP A 28 4.05 -4.82 5.27
CA ASP A 28 4.22 -6.27 5.47
C ASP A 28 3.27 -6.76 6.60
N ALA A 29 3.17 -6.03 7.72
CA ALA A 29 2.26 -6.35 8.82
C ALA A 29 0.78 -6.26 8.43
N PHE A 30 0.40 -5.21 7.69
CA PHE A 30 -0.96 -5.04 7.17
C PHE A 30 -1.35 -6.17 6.21
N LEU A 31 -0.47 -6.54 5.28
CA LEU A 31 -0.70 -7.65 4.34
C LEU A 31 -0.84 -8.98 5.07
N ALA A 32 -0.01 -9.23 6.09
CA ALA A 32 -0.11 -10.43 6.92
C ALA A 32 -1.45 -10.53 7.65
N ILE A 33 -1.99 -9.40 8.13
CA ILE A 33 -3.35 -9.35 8.69
C ILE A 33 -4.34 -9.77 7.61
N GLN A 34 -4.38 -9.09 6.45
CA GLN A 34 -5.35 -9.39 5.38
C GLN A 34 -5.34 -10.86 4.93
N GLN A 35 -4.17 -11.47 4.82
CA GLN A 35 -4.03 -12.89 4.45
C GLN A 35 -4.66 -13.84 5.47
N GLN A 36 -4.53 -13.55 6.77
CA GLN A 36 -5.14 -14.36 7.84
C GLN A 36 -6.66 -14.29 7.86
N GLY A 37 -7.26 -13.24 7.27
CA GLY A 37 -8.70 -13.06 7.19
C GLY A 37 -9.37 -13.81 6.05
N GLY A 38 -8.60 -14.50 5.19
CA GLY A 38 -9.10 -15.06 3.95
C GLY A 38 -9.56 -13.98 2.96
N ALA A 39 -8.95 -12.79 3.04
CA ALA A 39 -9.34 -11.66 2.20
C ALA A 39 -9.20 -12.00 0.71
N PRO A 40 -10.07 -11.44 -0.16
CA PRO A 40 -9.93 -11.59 -1.61
C PRO A 40 -8.57 -11.06 -2.09
N PRO A 41 -8.12 -11.46 -3.30
CA PRO A 41 -6.90 -10.94 -3.89
C PRO A 41 -6.83 -9.42 -3.83
N VAL A 42 -5.68 -8.90 -3.42
CA VAL A 42 -5.44 -7.45 -3.40
C VAL A 42 -5.42 -6.92 -4.82
N MET A 43 -6.22 -5.88 -5.09
CA MET A 43 -6.02 -5.08 -6.29
C MET A 43 -5.17 -3.87 -5.94
N VAL A 44 -4.17 -3.59 -6.77
CA VAL A 44 -3.28 -2.44 -6.63
C VAL A 44 -3.54 -1.50 -7.79
N ASP A 45 -3.97 -0.29 -7.48
CA ASP A 45 -4.11 0.80 -8.45
C ASP A 45 -3.09 1.90 -8.12
N VAL A 46 -2.53 2.53 -9.15
CA VAL A 46 -1.55 3.61 -8.99
C VAL A 46 -2.09 4.87 -9.66
N THR A 47 -1.91 6.01 -9.02
CA THR A 47 -2.34 7.32 -9.52
C THR A 47 -1.18 8.29 -9.41
N LYS A 48 -0.90 9.04 -10.47
CA LYS A 48 0.12 10.09 -10.44
C LYS A 48 -0.42 11.31 -9.68
N ARG A 49 0.34 11.84 -8.71
CA ARG A 49 -0.17 12.83 -7.75
C ARG A 49 -0.33 14.23 -8.31
N ASP A 50 0.51 14.60 -9.28
CA ASP A 50 0.48 15.88 -9.97
C ASP A 50 -0.74 16.00 -10.91
N GLU A 51 -1.08 14.91 -11.59
CA GLU A 51 -2.12 14.87 -12.61
C GLU A 51 -3.46 14.31 -12.09
N GLY A 52 -3.44 13.54 -11.00
CA GLY A 52 -4.61 12.80 -10.50
C GLY A 52 -5.07 11.69 -11.45
N ALA A 53 -4.22 11.30 -12.41
CA ALA A 53 -4.53 10.32 -13.45
C ALA A 53 -4.04 8.91 -13.07
N PRO A 54 -4.75 7.85 -13.50
CA PRO A 54 -4.24 6.49 -13.38
C PRO A 54 -2.87 6.36 -14.05
N ALA A 55 -1.94 5.70 -13.36
CA ALA A 55 -0.59 5.46 -13.85
C ALA A 55 -0.32 3.95 -13.94
N PRO A 56 0.47 3.49 -14.92
CA PRO A 56 0.90 2.10 -14.99
C PRO A 56 1.87 1.75 -13.84
N ILE A 57 1.97 0.46 -13.53
CA ILE A 57 3.01 -0.08 -12.65
C ILE A 57 4.22 -0.40 -13.54
N ASP A 58 5.14 0.56 -13.66
CA ASP A 58 6.32 0.46 -14.52
C ASP A 58 7.58 1.03 -13.83
N ASP A 59 8.68 1.12 -14.57
CA ASP A 59 9.95 1.64 -14.05
C ASP A 59 9.86 3.07 -13.52
N ALA A 60 8.94 3.90 -14.02
CA ALA A 60 8.80 5.28 -13.56
C ALA A 60 8.25 5.32 -12.12
N LEU A 61 7.30 4.44 -11.79
CA LEU A 61 6.84 4.24 -10.41
C LEU A 61 7.98 3.79 -9.49
N TRP A 62 8.81 2.86 -9.94
CA TRP A 62 9.91 2.34 -9.12
C TRP A 62 11.03 3.35 -8.89
N GLN A 63 11.27 4.25 -9.83
CA GLN A 63 12.30 5.28 -9.74
C GLN A 63 11.86 6.49 -8.91
N ASN A 64 10.60 6.91 -9.03
CA ASN A 64 10.06 8.10 -8.37
C ASN A 64 8.77 7.82 -7.59
N PRO A 65 8.77 6.88 -6.64
CA PRO A 65 7.57 6.40 -5.97
C PRO A 65 6.79 7.50 -5.24
N GLN A 66 7.48 8.52 -4.73
CA GLN A 66 6.86 9.65 -4.01
C GLN A 66 5.93 10.52 -4.87
N ASP A 67 6.04 10.42 -6.20
CA ASP A 67 5.21 11.14 -7.17
C ASP A 67 3.86 10.43 -7.41
N TYR A 68 3.68 9.25 -6.83
CA TYR A 68 2.51 8.41 -7.01
C TYR A 68 1.78 8.18 -5.68
N GLU A 69 0.45 8.02 -5.78
CA GLU A 69 -0.39 7.48 -4.72
C GLU A 69 -0.76 6.06 -5.10
N VAL A 70 -0.53 5.12 -4.19
CA VAL A 70 -0.90 3.71 -4.35
C VAL A 70 -2.18 3.44 -3.57
N SER A 71 -3.13 2.81 -4.23
CA SER A 71 -4.40 2.35 -3.67
C SER A 71 -4.44 0.83 -3.63
N LEU A 72 -4.60 0.26 -2.44
CA LEU A 72 -4.91 -1.16 -2.24
C LEU A 72 -6.41 -1.33 -2.06
N ARG A 73 -7.01 -2.29 -2.75
CA ARG A 73 -8.44 -2.63 -2.63
C ARG A 73 -8.61 -4.07 -2.18
N TYR A 74 -9.37 -4.25 -1.10
CA TYR A 74 -9.80 -5.54 -0.54
C TYR A 74 -11.33 -5.53 -0.43
N GLY A 75 -12.02 -6.15 -1.40
CA GLY A 75 -13.48 -6.03 -1.50
C GLY A 75 -13.93 -4.57 -1.64
N GLU A 76 -14.76 -4.10 -0.73
CA GLU A 76 -15.25 -2.70 -0.69
C GLU A 76 -14.26 -1.72 -0.03
N ARG A 77 -13.25 -2.23 0.67
CA ARG A 77 -12.29 -1.41 1.41
C ARG A 77 -11.18 -0.92 0.50
N ARG A 78 -10.83 0.36 0.66
CA ARG A 78 -9.76 1.03 -0.09
C ARG A 78 -8.79 1.73 0.85
N TYR A 79 -7.51 1.47 0.64
CA TYR A 79 -6.41 1.89 1.47
C TYR A 79 -5.40 2.64 0.60
N ARG A 80 -5.14 3.92 0.88
CA ARG A 80 -4.26 4.76 0.06
C ARG A 80 -3.05 5.25 0.83
N PHE A 81 -1.90 5.30 0.16
CA PHE A 81 -0.67 5.85 0.72
C PHE A 81 0.27 6.36 -0.38
N VAL A 82 1.18 7.25 -0.01
CA VAL A 82 2.30 7.67 -0.86
C VAL A 82 3.53 6.87 -0.44
N PRO A 83 4.16 6.10 -1.35
CA PRO A 83 5.34 5.34 -1.00
C PRO A 83 6.54 6.28 -0.82
N LEU A 84 7.25 6.11 0.30
CA LEU A 84 8.44 6.90 0.64
C LEU A 84 9.67 6.50 -0.17
N SER A 85 9.74 5.26 -0.63
CA SER A 85 10.79 4.78 -1.54
C SER A 85 10.37 3.51 -2.26
N ARG A 86 11.24 3.01 -3.14
CA ARG A 86 11.11 1.70 -3.79
C ARG A 86 10.85 0.58 -2.78
N SER A 87 11.51 0.60 -1.63
CA SER A 87 11.36 -0.45 -0.61
C SER A 87 9.95 -0.54 -0.04
N SER A 88 9.19 0.56 -0.06
CA SER A 88 7.80 0.59 0.38
C SER A 88 6.86 -0.13 -0.59
N LEU A 89 7.23 -0.21 -1.87
CA LEU A 89 6.43 -0.88 -2.90
C LEU A 89 6.70 -2.39 -2.96
N GLU A 90 7.90 -2.83 -2.60
CA GLU A 90 8.33 -4.23 -2.72
C GLU A 90 7.32 -5.25 -2.14
N PRO A 91 6.71 -5.05 -0.96
CA PRO A 91 5.76 -6.02 -0.40
C PRO A 91 4.49 -6.24 -1.25
N LEU A 92 4.12 -5.28 -2.10
CA LEU A 92 2.87 -5.30 -2.87
C LEU A 92 2.97 -6.11 -4.17
N PHE A 93 4.19 -6.33 -4.65
CA PHE A 93 4.47 -6.91 -5.96
C PHE A 93 5.38 -8.15 -5.88
N ARG A 94 5.52 -8.77 -4.70
CA ARG A 94 6.23 -10.05 -4.59
C ARG A 94 5.39 -11.14 -5.26
N GLU A 95 5.98 -11.79 -6.25
CA GLU A 95 5.46 -13.01 -6.91
C GLU A 95 5.43 -14.21 -5.95
#